data_AF-A0A6A5ZTF9-F1
#
_entry.id   AF-A0A6A5ZTF9-F1
#
_cell.length_a   1.000
_cell.length_b   1.000
_cell.length_c   1.000
_cell.angle_alpha   90.00
_cell.angle_beta   90.00
_cell.angle_gamma   90.00
#
_symmetry.space_group_name_H-M   'P 1'
#
loop_
_entity.id
_entity.type
_entity.pdbx_description
1 polymer ?
#
loop_
_entity_poly.entity_id
_entity_poly.type
_entity_poly.pdbx_seq_one_letter_code
_entity_poly.pdbx_strand_id
1 'polypeptide(L)'
;MPEHYYELHIDHCVDLLKHHLMCRSDVGIVPLLWLGTEGRTTGDMSGMHTCRDYETVRQFVKRNGVAMSDRGKSKPKQGAFVVHDYI
;
A
#
# COMPACT_ATOMS: atom_id res chain seq x y z
N MET A 1 -15.98 35.25 2.39
CA MET A 1 -14.95 34.86 3.37
C MET A 1 -13.61 35.37 2.87
N PRO A 2 -12.74 35.92 3.72
CA PRO A 2 -11.40 36.34 3.32
C PRO A 2 -10.57 35.15 2.81
N GLU A 3 -9.69 35.37 1.84
CA GLU A 3 -8.86 34.35 1.17
C GLU A 3 -8.05 33.47 2.14
N HIS A 4 -7.42 34.08 3.15
CA HIS A 4 -6.63 33.41 4.19
C HIS A 4 -7.39 32.28 4.93
N TYR A 5 -8.72 32.36 5.02
CA TYR A 5 -9.50 31.32 5.68
C TYR A 5 -9.54 30.02 4.85
N TYR A 6 -9.57 30.13 3.52
CA TYR A 6 -9.59 28.97 2.63
C TYR A 6 -8.25 28.23 2.66
N GLU A 7 -7.15 28.98 2.63
CA GLU A 7 -5.80 28.43 2.75
C GLU A 7 -5.64 27.68 4.07
N LEU A 8 -5.98 28.33 5.20
CA LEU A 8 -5.90 27.71 6.52
C LEU A 8 -6.79 26.46 6.64
N HIS A 9 -7.99 26.49 6.04
CA HIS A 9 -8.90 25.35 6.05
C HIS A 9 -8.34 24.14 5.27
N ILE A 10 -7.69 24.39 4.14
CA ILE A 10 -7.08 23.33 3.34
C ILE A 10 -5.82 22.80 4.04
N ASP A 11 -4.98 23.68 4.56
CA ASP A 11 -3.71 23.31 5.18
C ASP A 11 -3.90 22.37 6.39
N HIS A 12 -4.83 22.69 7.30
CA HIS A 12 -5.06 21.80 8.45
C HIS A 12 -5.59 20.43 8.01
N CYS A 13 -6.44 20.37 6.96
CA CYS A 13 -7.01 19.12 6.46
C CYS A 13 -5.90 18.24 5.89
N VAL A 14 -5.03 18.84 5.10
CA VAL A 14 -3.89 18.16 4.48
C VAL A 14 -2.91 17.68 5.56
N ASP A 15 -2.64 18.49 6.58
CA ASP A 15 -1.80 18.09 7.71
C ASP A 15 -2.41 16.94 8.52
N LEU A 16 -3.72 16.96 8.76
CA LEU A 16 -4.41 15.87 9.43
C LEU A 16 -4.33 14.56 8.65
N LEU A 17 -4.56 14.60 7.34
CA LEU A 17 -4.43 13.44 6.45
C LEU A 17 -3.00 12.91 6.45
N LYS A 18 -2.01 13.80 6.35
CA LYS A 18 -0.59 13.47 6.42
C LYS A 18 -0.25 12.78 7.74
N HIS A 19 -0.66 13.32 8.89
CA HIS A 19 -0.43 12.69 10.20
C HIS A 19 -1.08 11.31 10.30
N HIS A 20 -2.30 11.17 9.75
CA HIS A 20 -3.00 9.89 9.73
C HIS A 20 -2.25 8.82 8.93
N LEU A 21 -1.76 9.19 7.73
CA LEU A 21 -0.95 8.32 6.87
C LEU A 21 0.39 7.99 7.51
N MET A 22 1.02 8.94 8.19
CA MET A 22 2.27 8.71 8.91
C MET A 22 2.10 7.68 10.04
N CYS A 23 1.04 7.75 10.85
CA CYS A 23 0.81 6.73 11.88
C CYS A 23 0.51 5.35 11.28
N ARG A 24 -0.25 5.30 10.17
CA ARG A 24 -0.55 4.05 9.45
C ARG A 24 0.53 3.68 8.43
N SER A 25 1.79 4.06 8.65
CA SER A 25 2.89 3.63 7.78
C SER A 25 3.05 2.11 7.83
N ASP A 26 2.44 1.43 6.86
CA ASP A 26 2.38 -0.02 6.85
C ASP A 26 3.65 -0.64 6.26
N VAL A 27 4.14 -1.67 6.94
CA VAL A 27 5.24 -2.56 6.50
C VAL A 27 4.77 -4.01 6.49
N GLY A 28 3.47 -4.23 6.62
CA GLY A 28 2.83 -5.52 6.45
C GLY A 28 3.15 -6.10 5.08
N ILE A 29 3.27 -7.42 5.03
CA ILE A 29 3.37 -8.13 3.77
C ILE A 29 1.96 -8.15 3.17
N VAL A 30 1.81 -7.64 1.95
CA VAL A 30 0.59 -7.83 1.14
C VAL A 30 0.82 -9.05 0.26
N PRO A 31 0.24 -10.21 0.58
CA PRO A 31 0.37 -11.40 -0.25
C PRO A 31 -0.25 -11.15 -1.62
N LEU A 32 0.43 -11.58 -2.68
CA LEU A 32 -0.17 -11.64 -4.01
C LEU A 32 -0.85 -12.99 -4.18
N LEU A 33 -2.16 -12.97 -4.35
CA LEU A 33 -3.00 -14.14 -4.64
C LEU A 33 -3.22 -14.25 -6.15
N TRP A 34 -3.25 -15.48 -6.67
CA TRP A 34 -3.62 -15.72 -8.06
C TRP A 34 -5.11 -15.49 -8.27
N LEU A 35 -5.46 -14.65 -9.24
CA LEU A 35 -6.83 -14.40 -9.66
C LEU A 35 -7.11 -15.17 -10.96
N GLY A 36 -7.80 -16.30 -10.81
CA GLY A 36 -8.01 -17.25 -11.90
C GLY A 36 -6.71 -17.84 -12.47
N THR A 37 -6.81 -18.45 -13.65
CA THR A 37 -5.70 -19.17 -14.29
C THR A 37 -4.96 -18.36 -15.37
N GLU A 38 -5.43 -17.13 -15.65
CA GLU A 38 -4.91 -16.26 -16.72
C GLU A 38 -3.58 -15.57 -16.37
N GLY A 39 -3.04 -15.78 -15.16
CA GLY A 39 -1.82 -15.14 -14.69
C GLY A 39 -2.03 -13.72 -14.16
N ARG A 40 -3.25 -13.42 -13.69
CA ARG A 40 -3.54 -12.18 -12.94
C ARG A 40 -3.28 -12.42 -11.46
N THR A 41 -2.87 -11.38 -10.74
CA THR A 41 -2.74 -11.41 -9.29
C THR A 41 -3.54 -10.27 -8.64
N THR A 42 -3.98 -10.50 -7.41
CA THR A 42 -4.60 -9.49 -6.55
C THR A 42 -3.87 -9.46 -5.21
N GLY A 43 -3.81 -8.30 -4.57
CA GLY A 43 -3.19 -8.16 -3.25
C GLY A 43 -4.19 -8.47 -2.13
N ASP A 44 -3.79 -9.30 -1.16
CA ASP A 44 -4.58 -9.49 0.06
C ASP A 44 -4.32 -8.38 1.08
N MET A 45 -5.28 -7.47 1.18
CA MET A 45 -5.20 -6.28 2.04
C MET A 45 -5.87 -6.48 3.41
N SER A 46 -6.41 -7.68 3.68
CA SER A 46 -7.17 -7.99 4.91
C SER A 46 -6.31 -8.14 6.17
N GLY A 47 -4.99 -8.12 6.02
CA GLY A 47 -4.04 -8.20 7.13
C GLY A 47 -4.28 -7.13 8.20
N MET A 48 -3.95 -7.48 9.45
CA MET A 48 -4.06 -6.54 10.57
C MET A 48 -2.99 -5.45 10.46
N HIS A 49 -3.44 -4.19 10.45
CA HIS A 49 -2.58 -3.02 10.36
C HIS A 49 -2.33 -2.42 11.76
N THR A 50 -1.08 -2.08 12.06
CA THR A 50 -0.70 -1.45 13.34
C THR A 50 0.10 -0.18 13.11
N CYS A 51 -0.05 0.80 14.01
CA CYS A 51 0.71 2.05 13.95
C CYS A 51 2.18 1.79 14.28
N ARG A 52 3.09 2.42 13.53
CA ARG A 52 4.55 2.25 13.67
C ARG A 52 5.26 3.59 13.61
N ASP A 53 6.53 3.61 14.02
CA ASP A 53 7.36 4.81 13.92
C ASP A 53 7.64 5.16 12.45
N TYR A 54 7.06 6.27 12.00
CA TYR A 54 7.10 6.70 10.60
C TYR A 54 8.53 6.91 10.09
N GLU A 55 9.40 7.56 10.87
CA GLU A 55 10.76 7.88 10.40
C GLU A 55 11.62 6.62 10.26
N THR A 56 11.47 5.66 11.17
CA THR A 56 12.12 4.35 11.05
C THR A 56 11.71 3.64 9.77
N VAL A 57 10.40 3.58 9.48
CA VAL A 57 9.88 2.96 8.24
C VAL A 57 10.40 3.69 7.01
N ARG A 58 10.33 5.03 7.00
CA ARG A 58 10.79 5.85 5.88
C ARG A 58 12.28 5.67 5.60
N GLN A 59 13.12 5.60 6.63
CA GLN A 59 14.55 5.36 6.48
C GLN A 59 14.83 3.94 5.97
N PHE A 60 14.11 2.94 6.47
CA PHE A 60 14.22 1.57 6.00
C PHE A 60 13.90 1.46 4.50
N VAL A 61 12.78 2.01 4.04
CA VAL A 61 12.37 1.97 2.63
C VAL A 61 13.38 2.70 1.74
N LYS A 62 13.89 3.87 2.16
CA LYS A 62 14.92 4.59 1.41
C LYS A 62 16.21 3.78 1.21
N ARG A 63 16.60 2.98 2.20
CA ARG A 63 17.82 2.16 2.15
C ARG A 63 17.64 0.84 1.38
N ASN A 64 16.44 0.26 1.43
CA ASN A 64 16.18 -1.11 0.94
C ASN A 64 15.25 -1.17 -0.27
N GLY A 65 14.76 -0.03 -0.77
CA GLY A 65 13.87 0.02 -1.93
C GLY A 65 14.52 -0.56 -3.18
N VAL A 66 13.83 -1.51 -3.81
CA VAL A 66 14.26 -2.11 -5.08
C VAL A 66 13.47 -1.48 -6.23
N ALA A 67 14.11 -1.33 -7.39
CA ALA A 67 13.41 -0.92 -8.60
C ALA A 67 12.36 -1.97 -8.98
N MET A 68 11.24 -1.53 -9.55
CA MET A 68 10.30 -2.46 -10.18
C MET A 68 11.03 -3.23 -11.27
N SER A 69 10.96 -4.57 -11.22
CA SER A 69 11.45 -5.42 -12.30
C SER A 69 10.64 -5.19 -13.57
N ASP A 70 11.24 -5.50 -14.72
CA ASP A 70 10.51 -5.58 -15.99
C ASP A 70 9.28 -6.49 -15.83
N ARG A 71 8.15 -6.08 -16.39
CA ARG A 71 6.87 -6.81 -16.26
C ARG A 71 6.97 -8.17 -16.95
N GLY A 72 7.31 -9.21 -16.21
CA GLY A 72 7.16 -10.61 -16.64
C GLY A 72 5.72 -11.08 -16.46
N LYS A 73 5.19 -11.88 -17.39
CA LYS A 73 3.93 -12.59 -17.20
C LYS A 73 4.19 -13.85 -16.36
N SER A 74 3.94 -13.79 -15.06
CA SER A 74 3.98 -14.96 -14.19
C SER A 74 2.62 -15.67 -14.21
N LYS A 75 2.62 -17.01 -14.32
CA LYS A 75 1.40 -17.84 -14.25
C LYS A 75 1.45 -18.75 -13.02
N PRO A 76 0.29 -19.12 -12.43
CA PRO A 76 0.27 -20.06 -11.32
C PRO A 76 0.86 -21.41 -11.75
N LYS A 77 1.71 -21.98 -10.88
CA LYS A 77 2.18 -23.37 -11.05
C LYS A 77 1.00 -24.33 -10.85
N GLN A 78 1.10 -25.54 -11.40
CA GLN A 78 0.07 -26.58 -11.20
C GLN A 78 -0.13 -26.86 -9.71
N GLY A 79 -1.38 -26.82 -9.23
CA GLY A 79 -1.72 -26.99 -7.81
C GLY A 79 -1.52 -25.75 -6.94
N ALA A 80 -1.18 -24.58 -7.50
CA ALA A 80 -1.13 -23.34 -6.74
C ALA A 80 -2.52 -22.93 -6.24
N PHE A 81 -2.56 -22.25 -5.10
CA PHE A 81 -3.78 -21.65 -4.56
C PHE A 81 -4.26 -20.52 -5.49
N VAL A 82 -5.49 -20.65 -5.99
CA VAL A 82 -6.11 -19.70 -6.93
C VAL A 82 -7.47 -19.27 -6.39
N VAL A 83 -7.67 -17.97 -6.30
CA VAL A 83 -8.96 -17.35 -5.98
C VAL A 83 -9.66 -17.01 -7.29
N HIS A 84 -10.95 -17.32 -7.40
CA HIS A 84 -11.73 -17.05 -8.60
C HIS A 84 -12.55 -15.77 -8.46
N ASP A 85 -12.94 -15.44 -7.22
CA ASP A 85 -13.68 -14.22 -6.87
C ASP A 85 -12.99 -13.53 -5.69
N TYR A 86 -12.50 -12.30 -5.91
CA TYR A 86 -11.86 -11.48 -4.89
C TYR A 86 -12.31 -10.04 -5.08
N ILE A 87 -13.01 -9.52 -4.06
CA ILE A 87 -13.86 -8.30 -4.04
C ILE A 87 -15.23 -8.53 -4.68
#